data_AF-A0A1E3NZH0-F1
#
_entry.id   AF-A0A1E3NZH0-F1
#
_cell.length_a   1.000
_cell.length_b   1.000
_cell.length_c   1.000
_cell.angle_alpha   90.00
_cell.angle_beta   90.00
_cell.angle_gamma   90.00
#
_symmetry.space_group_name_H-M   'P 1'
#
loop_
_entity.id
_entity.type
_entity.pdbx_description
1 polymer ?
#
loop_
_entity_poly.entity_id
_entity_poly.type
_entity_poly.pdbx_seq_one_letter_code
_entity_poly.pdbx_strand_id
1 'polypeptide(L)'
;MSNNPDDLDDGLDYQVDSEPEAEGVEIKEDEQSEDEVVKNDQDNNEGKPSAKRRRKTDDKLKEKKRVKMEQDMKLKKKIPQLNSTELGHHFSQLLIKYNDDATHLDYFTKSDFVDASKYKENRNLDNFKDFTDKYNKGLTLIVSISRVRIGDLFKALGPKSKAIKVGKGYDGKIRDDTKYVIGTVERLLNLSFEGHEIKSIILDASYQDQKLHSILDEAKLTTLLKKYKGTKIILY
;
A
#
# COMPACT_ATOMS: atom_id res chain seq x y z
N MET A 1 9.76 37.89 25.58
CA MET A 1 10.04 36.83 24.60
C MET A 1 8.84 35.90 24.62
N SER A 2 8.15 35.77 23.49
CA SER A 2 6.87 35.08 23.31
C SER A 2 7.05 33.57 23.38
N ASN A 3 6.23 32.91 24.22
CA ASN A 3 6.09 31.45 24.21
C ASN A 3 5.02 31.09 23.16
N ASN A 4 5.44 30.46 22.05
CA ASN A 4 4.52 29.82 21.10
C ASN A 4 4.15 28.42 21.64
N PRO A 5 2.86 28.04 21.70
CA PRO A 5 2.41 26.76 22.26
C PRO A 5 2.12 25.68 21.20
N ASP A 6 3.00 25.46 20.22
CA ASP A 6 2.77 24.45 19.16
C ASP A 6 4.02 23.65 18.71
N ASP A 7 5.03 23.51 19.58
CA ASP A 7 6.13 22.57 19.33
C ASP A 7 5.75 21.16 19.84
N LEU A 8 5.09 20.41 18.96
CA LEU A 8 4.95 18.96 19.07
C LEU A 8 6.34 18.30 18.98
N ASP A 9 6.90 17.93 20.14
CA ASP A 9 8.13 17.12 20.31
C ASP A 9 7.92 15.71 19.70
N ASP A 10 8.10 15.59 18.37
CA ASP A 10 7.97 14.35 17.60
C ASP A 10 9.19 13.41 17.74
N GLY A 11 10.19 13.79 18.53
CA GLY A 11 11.36 12.98 18.83
C GLY A 11 12.25 12.70 17.62
N LEU A 12 12.21 13.56 16.60
CA LEU A 12 13.13 13.54 15.47
C LEU A 12 14.16 14.69 15.62
N ASP A 13 15.43 14.34 15.79
CA ASP A 13 16.51 15.32 15.83
C ASP A 13 16.75 15.90 14.41
N TYR A 14 16.15 17.06 14.12
CA TYR A 14 16.47 17.82 12.91
C TYR A 14 17.80 18.55 13.11
N GLN A 15 18.86 18.08 12.43
CA GLN A 15 20.05 18.90 12.23
C GLN A 15 19.73 19.97 11.18
N VAL A 16 19.44 21.18 11.65
CA VAL A 16 19.27 22.36 10.81
C VAL A 16 20.63 23.00 10.61
N ASP A 17 21.25 22.75 9.45
CA ASP A 17 22.34 23.59 8.97
C ASP A 17 21.79 25.01 8.73
N SER A 18 22.34 25.97 9.47
CA SER A 18 21.85 27.35 9.53
C SER A 18 22.40 28.20 8.38
N GLU A 19 21.51 28.71 7.51
CA GLU A 19 21.73 29.95 6.74
C GLU A 19 20.46 30.81 6.75
N PRO A 20 20.58 32.15 6.71
CA PRO A 20 19.63 33.04 7.37
C PRO A 20 18.51 33.62 6.48
N GLU A 21 17.38 33.83 7.16
CA GLU A 21 16.39 34.92 7.05
C GLU A 21 15.58 35.13 5.75
N ALA A 22 14.26 34.94 5.87
CA ALA A 22 13.27 35.82 5.23
C ALA A 22 11.96 35.87 6.03
N GLU A 23 11.39 37.07 6.06
CA GLU A 23 10.37 37.63 6.95
C GLU A 23 8.95 37.01 6.85
N GLY A 24 8.37 36.72 8.03
CA GLY A 24 7.06 37.19 8.54
C GLY A 24 5.79 37.10 7.68
N VAL A 25 4.80 36.33 8.16
CA VAL A 25 3.36 36.57 7.88
C VAL A 25 2.52 36.23 9.12
N GLU A 26 1.79 37.22 9.64
CA GLU A 26 0.82 37.13 10.75
C GLU A 26 -0.49 36.45 10.32
N ILE A 27 -1.08 35.62 11.19
CA ILE A 27 -2.48 35.18 11.09
C ILE A 27 -3.14 35.34 12.47
N LYS A 28 -4.31 35.98 12.47
CA LYS A 28 -5.16 36.27 13.65
C LYS A 28 -5.96 35.04 14.08
N GLU A 29 -6.02 34.81 15.39
CA GLU A 29 -6.92 33.85 16.05
C GLU A 29 -8.15 34.58 16.58
N ASP A 30 -9.33 33.96 16.45
CA ASP A 30 -10.54 34.30 17.20
C ASP A 30 -10.96 33.08 18.03
N GLU A 31 -11.24 33.37 19.31
CA GLU A 31 -11.50 32.48 20.44
C GLU A 31 -12.90 31.83 20.40
N GLN A 32 -13.04 30.64 21.02
CA GLN A 32 -14.22 30.28 21.83
C GLN A 32 -14.05 28.93 22.56
N SER A 33 -14.04 28.95 23.91
CA SER A 33 -14.64 27.95 24.84
C SER A 33 -14.23 28.30 26.27
N GLU A 34 -15.13 28.81 27.12
CA GLU A 34 -16.01 28.09 28.06
C GLU A 34 -15.40 27.84 29.47
N ASP A 35 -16.14 28.40 30.44
CA ASP A 35 -16.47 27.94 31.79
C ASP A 35 -15.44 27.80 32.92
N GLU A 36 -15.72 28.63 33.94
CA GLU A 36 -15.22 28.63 35.31
C GLU A 36 -15.62 27.36 36.09
N VAL A 37 -14.66 26.69 36.73
CA VAL A 37 -14.89 26.02 38.02
C VAL A 37 -13.66 26.18 38.91
N VAL A 38 -13.76 27.02 39.94
CA VAL A 38 -12.74 27.21 40.99
C VAL A 38 -12.98 26.19 42.12
N LYS A 39 -11.96 25.38 42.42
CA LYS A 39 -11.78 24.71 43.71
C LYS A 39 -10.49 25.22 44.34
N ASN A 40 -10.61 25.92 45.46
CA ASN A 40 -9.49 26.27 46.34
C ASN A 40 -9.49 25.29 47.52
N ASP A 41 -8.41 24.56 47.69
CA ASP A 41 -7.93 24.07 48.99
C ASP A 41 -6.44 24.39 49.08
N GLN A 42 -6.09 25.20 50.08
CA GLN A 42 -4.71 25.46 50.52
C GLN A 42 -4.24 24.26 51.34
N ASP A 43 -3.00 23.79 51.16
CA ASP A 43 -1.97 23.99 52.18
C ASP A 43 -0.54 23.60 51.72
N ASN A 44 0.41 24.25 52.36
CA ASN A 44 1.84 24.35 52.12
C ASN A 44 2.64 23.05 52.35
N ASN A 45 3.67 22.80 51.52
CA ASN A 45 5.03 22.51 52.04
C ASN A 45 6.12 22.61 50.96
N GLU A 46 7.21 23.30 51.31
CA GLU A 46 8.41 23.52 50.50
C GLU A 46 9.35 22.30 50.48
N GLY A 47 10.07 22.11 49.35
CA GLY A 47 11.42 21.54 49.36
C GLY A 47 11.65 20.16 48.71
N LYS A 48 11.83 20.14 47.36
CA LYS A 48 12.90 19.45 46.57
C LYS A 48 12.44 19.20 45.13
N PRO A 49 13.30 19.37 44.10
CA PRO A 49 12.93 19.09 42.72
C PRO A 49 12.93 17.58 42.51
N SER A 50 11.78 16.93 42.70
CA SER A 50 11.59 15.56 42.20
C SER A 50 11.54 15.65 40.68
N ALA A 51 12.63 15.25 40.03
CA ALA A 51 12.65 15.01 38.59
C ALA A 51 11.40 14.21 38.21
N LYS A 52 10.49 14.82 37.44
CA LYS A 52 9.36 14.14 36.84
C LYS A 52 9.93 13.05 35.94
N ARG A 53 10.07 11.83 36.47
CA ARG A 53 10.30 10.62 35.69
C ARG A 53 9.24 10.58 34.61
N ARG A 54 9.61 10.87 33.34
CA ARG A 54 8.81 10.51 32.17
C ARG A 54 8.39 9.06 32.38
N ARG A 55 7.08 8.80 32.52
CA ARG A 55 6.56 7.44 32.67
C ARG A 55 7.01 6.63 31.45
N LYS A 56 7.87 5.64 31.65
CA LYS A 56 8.22 4.61 30.65
C LYS A 56 7.02 3.69 30.42
N THR A 57 5.90 4.22 29.91
CA THR A 57 4.66 3.45 29.72
C THR A 57 4.28 3.23 28.26
N ASP A 58 5.01 3.79 27.29
CA ASP A 58 4.73 3.60 25.85
C ASP A 58 5.48 2.44 25.19
N ASP A 59 6.47 1.85 25.87
CA ASP A 59 7.34 0.83 25.27
C ASP A 59 6.56 -0.46 24.93
N LYS A 60 5.60 -0.84 25.78
CA LYS A 60 4.78 -2.04 25.59
C LYS A 60 3.80 -1.90 24.42
N LEU A 61 3.28 -0.70 24.16
CA LEU A 61 2.36 -0.47 23.03
C LEU A 61 3.13 -0.41 21.71
N LYS A 62 4.29 0.27 21.71
CA LYS A 62 5.19 0.32 20.55
C LYS A 62 5.67 -1.07 20.17
N GLU A 63 6.08 -1.89 21.14
CA GLU A 63 6.50 -3.27 20.85
C GLU A 63 5.35 -4.14 20.35
N LYS A 64 4.14 -4.01 20.91
CA LYS A 64 2.95 -4.71 20.40
C LYS A 64 2.63 -4.34 18.95
N LYS A 65 2.71 -3.05 18.59
CA LYS A 65 2.51 -2.58 17.21
C LYS A 65 3.59 -3.14 16.28
N ARG A 66 4.85 -3.15 16.72
CA ARG A 66 5.98 -3.70 15.96
C ARG A 66 5.82 -5.20 15.70
N VAL A 67 5.51 -5.97 16.73
CA VAL A 67 5.28 -7.43 16.61
C VAL A 67 4.11 -7.73 15.66
N LYS A 68 2.99 -6.99 15.78
CA LYS A 68 1.85 -7.15 14.88
C LYS A 68 2.23 -6.85 13.42
N MET A 69 2.97 -5.77 13.20
CA MET A 69 3.44 -5.36 11.88
C MET A 69 4.37 -6.41 11.26
N GLU A 70 5.28 -7.00 12.04
CA GLU A 70 6.15 -8.08 11.58
C GLU A 70 5.38 -9.37 11.23
N GLN A 71 4.34 -9.69 12.01
CA GLN A 71 3.46 -10.82 11.73
C GLN A 71 2.69 -10.58 10.42
N ASP A 72 2.11 -9.39 10.26
CA ASP A 72 1.39 -9.00 9.04
C ASP A 72 2.31 -9.05 7.81
N MET A 73 3.56 -8.57 7.92
CA MET A 73 4.55 -8.69 6.86
C MET A 73 4.85 -10.14 6.48
N LYS A 74 5.04 -11.03 7.48
CA LYS A 74 5.32 -12.45 7.25
C LYS A 74 4.14 -13.15 6.58
N LEU A 75 2.91 -12.79 6.97
CA LEU A 75 1.70 -13.31 6.33
C LEU A 75 1.63 -12.86 4.87
N LYS A 76 1.80 -11.55 4.61
CA LYS A 76 1.76 -11.00 3.25
C LYS A 76 2.79 -11.63 2.31
N LYS A 77 4.00 -11.89 2.80
CA LYS A 77 5.04 -12.58 2.01
C LYS A 77 4.71 -14.03 1.67
N LYS A 78 3.85 -14.69 2.44
CA LYS A 78 3.41 -16.08 2.19
C LYS A 78 2.26 -16.16 1.19
N ILE A 79 1.41 -15.13 1.13
CA ILE A 79 0.21 -15.13 0.26
C ILE A 79 0.53 -15.51 -1.19
N PRO A 80 1.57 -14.96 -1.84
CA PRO A 80 1.87 -15.28 -3.23
C PRO A 80 2.27 -16.75 -3.47
N GLN A 81 2.68 -17.46 -2.41
CA GLN A 81 3.12 -18.85 -2.44
C GLN A 81 1.99 -19.86 -2.15
N LEU A 82 0.79 -19.37 -1.78
CA LEU A 82 -0.36 -20.21 -1.49
C LEU A 82 -0.86 -20.91 -2.76
N ASN A 83 -1.57 -22.02 -2.56
CA ASN A 83 -2.22 -22.72 -3.67
C ASN A 83 -3.48 -21.99 -4.14
N SER A 84 -3.97 -22.32 -5.35
CA SER A 84 -5.15 -21.67 -5.93
C SER A 84 -6.41 -21.74 -5.07
N THR A 85 -6.58 -22.78 -4.25
CA THR A 85 -7.76 -22.94 -3.38
C THR A 85 -7.70 -21.96 -2.20
N GLU A 86 -6.55 -21.86 -1.55
CA GLU A 86 -6.28 -20.92 -0.45
C GLU A 86 -6.35 -19.47 -0.92
N LEU A 87 -5.85 -19.20 -2.14
CA LEU A 87 -5.98 -17.89 -2.78
C LEU A 87 -7.45 -17.51 -3.01
N GLY A 88 -8.27 -18.44 -3.52
CA GLY A 88 -9.71 -18.22 -3.68
C GLY A 88 -10.41 -17.81 -2.38
N HIS A 89 -10.10 -18.51 -1.29
CA HIS A 89 -10.64 -18.17 0.03
C HIS A 89 -10.14 -16.79 0.51
N HIS A 90 -8.82 -16.53 0.41
CA HIS A 90 -8.24 -15.26 0.83
C HIS A 90 -8.83 -14.05 0.08
N PHE A 91 -8.91 -14.12 -1.25
CA PHE A 91 -9.45 -13.02 -2.05
C PHE A 91 -10.97 -12.87 -1.87
N SER A 92 -11.69 -13.94 -1.57
CA SER A 92 -13.12 -13.83 -1.19
C SER A 92 -13.29 -13.09 0.15
N GLN A 93 -12.39 -13.30 1.11
CA GLN A 93 -12.39 -12.52 2.35
C GLN A 93 -12.04 -11.05 2.11
N LEU A 94 -11.04 -10.77 1.26
CA LEU A 94 -10.73 -9.38 0.86
C LEU A 94 -11.90 -8.72 0.14
N LEU A 95 -12.62 -9.48 -0.70
CA LEU A 95 -13.78 -9.00 -1.43
C LEU A 95 -14.87 -8.52 -0.47
N ILE A 96 -15.24 -9.35 0.52
CA ILE A 96 -16.24 -9.02 1.55
C ILE A 96 -15.77 -7.84 2.40
N LYS A 97 -14.47 -7.78 2.72
CA LYS A 97 -13.91 -6.71 3.54
C LYS A 97 -14.02 -5.32 2.89
N TYR A 98 -13.87 -5.25 1.57
CA TYR A 98 -13.77 -3.97 0.85
C TYR A 98 -14.96 -3.64 -0.05
N ASN A 99 -15.87 -4.58 -0.29
CA ASN A 99 -17.08 -4.35 -1.08
C ASN A 99 -18.30 -4.85 -0.29
N ASP A 100 -19.08 -3.91 0.24
CA ASP A 100 -20.28 -4.21 1.03
C ASP A 100 -21.40 -4.84 0.19
N ASP A 101 -21.36 -4.65 -1.13
CA ASP A 101 -22.30 -5.22 -2.12
C ASP A 101 -21.92 -6.63 -2.59
N ALA A 102 -20.84 -7.21 -2.06
CA ALA A 102 -20.35 -8.51 -2.51
C ALA A 102 -21.37 -9.62 -2.24
N THR A 103 -21.75 -10.34 -3.29
CA THR A 103 -22.62 -11.52 -3.18
C THR A 103 -21.79 -12.82 -3.27
N HIS A 104 -22.37 -13.95 -2.85
CA HIS A 104 -21.72 -15.26 -2.98
C HIS A 104 -21.31 -15.61 -4.42
N LEU A 105 -22.00 -15.06 -5.43
CA LEU A 105 -21.67 -15.26 -6.84
C LEU A 105 -20.38 -14.53 -7.25
N ASP A 106 -19.96 -13.53 -6.48
CA ASP A 106 -18.74 -12.75 -6.72
C ASP A 106 -17.49 -13.40 -6.11
N TYR A 107 -17.65 -14.47 -5.34
CA TYR A 107 -16.54 -15.09 -4.63
C TYR A 107 -15.55 -15.71 -5.61
N PHE A 108 -14.28 -15.57 -5.25
CA PHE A 108 -13.20 -16.13 -6.03
C PHE A 108 -13.07 -17.63 -5.76
N THR A 109 -12.88 -18.39 -6.82
CA THR A 109 -12.72 -19.85 -6.80
C THR A 109 -11.32 -20.25 -7.24
N LYS A 110 -10.98 -21.53 -7.03
CA LYS A 110 -9.66 -22.06 -7.46
C LYS A 110 -9.40 -21.89 -8.96
N SER A 111 -10.44 -21.83 -9.79
CA SER A 111 -10.28 -21.74 -11.25
C SER A 111 -9.87 -20.33 -11.68
N ASP A 112 -10.11 -19.31 -10.85
CA ASP A 112 -9.73 -17.92 -11.13
C ASP A 112 -8.22 -17.71 -11.03
N PHE A 113 -7.50 -18.56 -10.29
CA PHE A 113 -6.07 -18.43 -10.06
C PHE A 113 -5.22 -19.43 -10.86
N VAL A 114 -4.09 -18.96 -11.39
CA VAL A 114 -3.01 -19.84 -11.85
C VAL A 114 -2.17 -20.25 -10.65
N ASP A 115 -1.99 -21.55 -10.48
CA ASP A 115 -1.15 -22.08 -9.41
C ASP A 115 0.34 -21.78 -9.68
N ALA A 116 0.84 -20.75 -9.00
CA ALA A 116 2.24 -20.33 -9.03
C ALA A 116 3.04 -20.82 -7.81
N SER A 117 2.48 -21.70 -6.97
CA SER A 117 3.16 -22.26 -5.78
C SER A 117 4.42 -23.05 -6.14
N LYS A 118 4.48 -23.61 -7.36
CA LYS A 118 5.64 -24.34 -7.88
C LYS A 118 6.82 -23.44 -8.26
N TYR A 119 6.65 -22.12 -8.26
CA TYR A 119 7.73 -21.17 -8.48
C TYR A 119 8.55 -21.03 -7.19
N LYS A 120 9.66 -21.77 -7.11
CA LYS A 120 10.51 -21.87 -5.90
C LYS A 120 11.49 -20.72 -5.72
N GLU A 121 11.71 -19.93 -6.77
CA GLU A 121 12.64 -18.80 -6.68
C GLU A 121 12.05 -17.65 -5.87
N ASN A 122 12.93 -16.86 -5.24
CA ASN A 122 12.54 -15.70 -4.46
C ASN A 122 11.96 -14.62 -5.38
N ARG A 123 10.66 -14.34 -5.31
CA ARG A 123 10.01 -13.30 -6.14
C ARG A 123 10.64 -11.93 -5.87
N ASN A 124 11.47 -11.45 -6.80
CA ASN A 124 12.21 -10.20 -6.75
C ASN A 124 12.44 -9.63 -8.17
N LEU A 125 12.85 -8.36 -8.30
CA LEU A 125 12.97 -7.74 -9.62
C LEU A 125 13.83 -8.53 -10.62
N ASP A 126 14.86 -9.23 -10.15
CA ASP A 126 15.79 -9.97 -11.00
C ASP A 126 15.11 -11.16 -11.71
N ASN A 127 14.21 -11.86 -11.01
CA ASN A 127 13.49 -13.00 -11.58
C ASN A 127 12.09 -12.69 -12.10
N PHE A 128 11.66 -11.42 -12.03
CA PHE A 128 10.35 -11.02 -12.50
C PHE A 128 10.13 -11.38 -13.98
N LYS A 129 11.16 -11.19 -14.81
CA LYS A 129 11.07 -11.52 -16.23
C LYS A 129 10.83 -13.02 -16.45
N ASP A 130 11.63 -13.87 -15.80
CA ASP A 130 11.47 -15.32 -15.87
C ASP A 130 10.07 -15.76 -15.42
N PHE A 131 9.60 -15.22 -14.30
CA PHE A 131 8.24 -15.46 -13.82
C PHE A 131 7.19 -15.09 -14.86
N THR A 132 7.25 -13.87 -15.43
CA THR A 132 6.26 -13.45 -16.44
C THR A 132 6.31 -14.31 -17.69
N ASP A 133 7.50 -14.70 -18.17
CA ASP A 133 7.62 -15.54 -19.36
C ASP A 133 7.04 -16.93 -19.14
N LYS A 134 7.12 -17.48 -17.92
CA LYS A 134 6.55 -18.77 -17.54
C LYS A 134 5.03 -18.78 -17.41
N TYR A 135 4.45 -17.70 -16.88
CA TYR A 135 3.03 -17.68 -16.48
C TYR A 135 2.13 -16.81 -17.37
N ASN A 136 2.69 -15.99 -18.27
CA ASN A 136 1.92 -15.12 -19.14
C ASN A 136 1.11 -15.90 -20.19
N LYS A 137 -0.19 -15.56 -20.35
CA LYS A 137 -1.11 -16.23 -21.28
C LYS A 137 -1.63 -15.35 -22.43
N GLY A 138 -1.02 -14.19 -22.66
CA GLY A 138 -1.43 -13.25 -23.71
C GLY A 138 -1.22 -11.81 -23.27
N LEU A 139 -2.18 -10.93 -23.58
CA LEU A 139 -2.25 -9.60 -23.00
C LEU A 139 -2.52 -9.71 -21.49
N THR A 140 -1.60 -9.19 -20.69
CA THR A 140 -1.63 -9.32 -19.23
C THR A 140 -1.53 -7.97 -18.55
N LEU A 141 -2.40 -7.76 -17.56
CA LEU A 141 -2.27 -6.63 -16.66
C LEU A 141 -1.26 -6.96 -15.57
N ILE A 142 -0.35 -6.04 -15.29
CA ILE A 142 0.57 -6.14 -14.17
C ILE A 142 0.21 -5.03 -13.21
N VAL A 143 -0.34 -5.42 -12.06
CA VAL A 143 -0.87 -4.50 -11.06
C VAL A 143 0.15 -4.34 -9.95
N SER A 144 0.55 -3.10 -9.67
CA SER A 144 1.47 -2.79 -8.58
C SER A 144 0.99 -1.60 -7.78
N ILE A 145 1.47 -1.45 -6.54
CA ILE A 145 0.98 -0.45 -5.60
C ILE A 145 1.37 0.98 -5.98
N SER A 146 2.57 1.19 -6.57
CA SER A 146 3.12 2.53 -6.76
C SER A 146 3.74 2.75 -8.15
N ARG A 147 3.80 4.01 -8.57
CA ARG A 147 4.42 4.40 -9.85
C ARG A 147 5.91 4.13 -9.91
N VAL A 148 6.60 4.26 -8.77
CA VAL A 148 8.02 3.94 -8.67
C VAL A 148 8.22 2.46 -8.98
N ARG A 149 7.43 1.60 -8.32
CA ARG A 149 7.49 0.15 -8.53
C ARG A 149 7.10 -0.26 -9.94
N ILE A 150 6.12 0.40 -10.56
CA ILE A 150 5.79 0.21 -11.99
C ILE A 150 7.01 0.48 -12.89
N GLY A 151 7.78 1.52 -12.58
CA GLY A 151 9.02 1.83 -13.28
C GLY A 151 10.05 0.70 -13.18
N ASP A 152 10.20 0.12 -12.00
CA ASP A 152 11.13 -0.97 -11.74
C ASP A 152 10.71 -2.26 -12.44
N LEU A 153 9.44 -2.64 -12.35
CA LEU A 153 8.88 -3.81 -13.06
C LEU A 153 9.02 -3.66 -14.57
N PHE A 154 8.78 -2.47 -15.11
CA PHE A 154 8.97 -2.19 -16.54
C PHE A 154 10.43 -2.35 -16.97
N LYS A 155 11.39 -1.88 -16.16
CA LYS A 155 12.82 -2.10 -16.41
C LYS A 155 13.18 -3.58 -16.35
N ALA A 156 12.67 -4.30 -15.35
CA ALA A 156 12.92 -5.73 -15.15
C ALA A 156 12.42 -6.59 -16.33
N LEU A 157 11.27 -6.25 -16.92
CA LEU A 157 10.79 -6.92 -18.14
C LEU A 157 11.70 -6.71 -19.36
N GLY A 158 12.44 -5.60 -19.39
CA GLY A 158 13.34 -5.22 -20.46
C GLY A 158 12.65 -4.60 -21.68
N PRO A 159 13.43 -4.01 -22.61
CA PRO A 159 12.92 -3.18 -23.70
C PRO A 159 12.12 -3.95 -24.76
N LYS A 160 12.35 -5.26 -24.90
CA LYS A 160 11.69 -6.11 -25.91
C LYS A 160 10.38 -6.73 -25.41
N SER A 161 9.95 -6.42 -24.19
CA SER A 161 8.80 -7.03 -23.52
C SER A 161 7.44 -6.64 -24.10
N LYS A 162 7.39 -5.64 -25.00
CA LYS A 162 6.13 -5.06 -25.51
C LYS A 162 5.20 -4.62 -24.36
N ALA A 163 5.80 -4.11 -23.30
CA ALA A 163 5.09 -3.56 -22.16
C ALA A 163 4.73 -2.09 -22.39
N ILE A 164 3.65 -1.63 -21.76
CA ILE A 164 3.31 -0.22 -21.61
C ILE A 164 3.13 0.12 -20.13
N LYS A 165 3.54 1.33 -19.74
CA LYS A 165 3.31 1.87 -18.39
C LYS A 165 2.13 2.84 -18.43
N VAL A 166 1.14 2.60 -17.59
CA VAL A 166 -0.02 3.47 -17.46
C VAL A 166 0.21 4.44 -16.31
N GLY A 167 0.48 5.70 -16.66
CA GLY A 167 0.76 6.80 -15.74
C GLY A 167 -0.31 7.87 -15.70
N LYS A 168 0.01 9.03 -15.13
CA LYS A 168 -0.83 10.24 -15.23
C LYS A 168 -0.74 10.76 -16.67
N GLY A 169 -1.89 10.99 -17.33
CA GLY A 169 -1.96 11.49 -18.70
C GLY A 169 -1.65 10.44 -19.78
N TYR A 170 -1.71 9.14 -19.44
CA TYR A 170 -1.68 8.11 -20.48
C TYR A 170 -3.06 8.05 -21.16
N ASP A 171 -3.15 8.69 -22.32
CA ASP A 171 -4.34 8.68 -23.18
C ASP A 171 -4.17 7.74 -24.38
N GLY A 172 -3.08 6.96 -24.37
CA GLY A 172 -2.66 6.12 -25.48
C GLY A 172 -3.59 4.94 -25.69
N LYS A 173 -3.94 4.69 -26.95
CA LYS A 173 -4.57 3.42 -27.35
C LYS A 173 -3.58 2.28 -27.14
N ILE A 174 -4.08 1.17 -26.62
CA ILE A 174 -3.31 -0.07 -26.51
C ILE A 174 -2.98 -0.54 -27.92
N ARG A 175 -1.73 -0.95 -28.16
CA ARG A 175 -1.33 -1.52 -29.46
C ARG A 175 -1.71 -2.98 -29.52
N ASP A 176 -2.07 -3.49 -30.70
CA ASP A 176 -2.42 -4.91 -30.92
C ASP A 176 -1.34 -5.88 -30.46
N ASP A 177 -0.07 -5.48 -30.56
CA ASP A 177 1.06 -6.31 -30.17
C ASP A 177 1.47 -6.17 -28.70
N THR A 178 0.74 -5.40 -27.91
CA THR A 178 1.01 -5.19 -26.49
C THR A 178 0.88 -6.51 -25.73
N LYS A 179 1.92 -6.89 -24.99
CA LYS A 179 1.93 -8.09 -24.14
C LYS A 179 1.58 -7.75 -22.69
N TYR A 180 2.08 -6.61 -22.20
CA TYR A 180 1.93 -6.22 -20.80
C TYR A 180 1.42 -4.79 -20.65
N VAL A 181 0.46 -4.60 -19.76
CA VAL A 181 -0.01 -3.27 -19.34
C VAL A 181 0.24 -3.14 -17.84
N ILE A 182 1.14 -2.25 -17.46
CA ILE A 182 1.59 -2.11 -16.07
C ILE A 182 0.99 -0.85 -15.47
N GLY A 183 0.28 -0.96 -14.36
CA GLY A 183 -0.43 0.16 -13.77
C GLY A 183 -0.77 -0.04 -12.30
N THR A 184 -1.21 1.05 -11.65
CA THR A 184 -1.86 0.95 -10.34
C THR A 184 -3.32 0.55 -10.52
N VAL A 185 -3.95 0.04 -9.47
CA VAL A 185 -5.36 -0.40 -9.49
C VAL A 185 -6.28 0.65 -10.10
N GLU A 186 -6.22 1.87 -9.57
CA GLU A 186 -7.08 2.97 -10.01
C GLU A 186 -6.85 3.37 -11.47
N ARG A 187 -5.61 3.28 -11.96
CA ARG A 187 -5.30 3.61 -13.36
C ARG A 187 -5.84 2.54 -14.32
N LEU A 188 -5.71 1.27 -13.95
CA LEU A 188 -6.22 0.16 -14.75
C LEU A 188 -7.76 0.09 -14.72
N LEU A 189 -8.39 0.48 -13.61
CA LEU A 189 -9.85 0.60 -13.51
C LEU A 189 -10.41 1.61 -14.51
N ASN A 190 -9.71 2.73 -14.72
CA ASN A 190 -10.15 3.82 -15.60
C ASN A 190 -9.66 3.69 -17.05
N LEU A 191 -8.82 2.69 -17.36
CA LEU A 191 -8.33 2.47 -18.71
C LEU A 191 -9.34 1.68 -19.54
N SER A 192 -9.58 2.12 -20.78
CA SER A 192 -10.33 1.37 -21.79
C SER A 192 -9.41 0.41 -22.53
N PHE A 193 -9.87 -0.84 -22.69
CA PHE A 193 -9.19 -1.91 -23.41
C PHE A 193 -9.96 -2.30 -24.69
N GLU A 194 -10.83 -1.43 -25.21
CA GLU A 194 -11.67 -1.68 -26.38
C GLU A 194 -10.95 -2.49 -27.48
N GLY A 195 -11.53 -3.66 -27.82
CA GLY A 195 -10.98 -4.57 -28.85
C GLY A 195 -9.86 -5.50 -28.37
N HIS A 196 -9.34 -5.33 -27.15
CA HIS A 196 -8.26 -6.14 -26.60
C HIS A 196 -8.73 -7.01 -25.44
N GLU A 197 -8.68 -8.33 -25.63
CA GLU A 197 -9.02 -9.29 -24.59
C GLU A 197 -7.87 -9.50 -23.60
N ILE A 198 -8.12 -9.23 -22.32
CA ILE A 198 -7.14 -9.46 -21.25
C ILE A 198 -7.22 -10.92 -20.79
N LYS A 199 -6.11 -11.65 -20.94
CA LYS A 199 -6.02 -13.10 -20.65
C LYS A 199 -5.60 -13.39 -19.21
N SER A 200 -4.77 -12.53 -18.62
CA SER A 200 -4.31 -12.70 -17.23
C SER A 200 -4.09 -11.36 -16.51
N ILE A 201 -4.07 -11.43 -15.18
CA ILE A 201 -3.69 -10.36 -14.27
C ILE A 201 -2.60 -10.89 -13.36
N ILE A 202 -1.44 -10.24 -13.36
CA ILE A 202 -0.35 -10.47 -12.41
C ILE A 202 -0.44 -9.40 -11.32
N LEU A 203 -0.50 -9.83 -10.06
CA LEU A 203 -0.46 -8.96 -8.88
C LEU A 203 0.95 -8.96 -8.29
N ASP A 204 1.63 -7.81 -8.30
CA ASP A 204 2.95 -7.65 -7.67
C ASP A 204 2.80 -7.50 -6.15
N ALA A 205 2.75 -8.63 -5.47
CA ALA A 205 2.72 -8.75 -4.02
C ALA A 205 4.11 -8.99 -3.41
N SER A 206 5.14 -9.13 -4.25
CA SER A 206 6.55 -9.20 -3.86
C SER A 206 7.09 -7.91 -3.22
N TYR A 207 6.45 -6.77 -3.50
CA TYR A 207 6.87 -5.45 -3.04
C TYR A 207 5.98 -4.90 -1.91
N GLN A 208 6.63 -4.25 -0.95
CA GLN A 208 5.99 -3.44 0.08
C GLN A 208 6.64 -2.06 0.06
N ASP A 209 5.83 -1.01 0.15
CA ASP A 209 6.34 0.36 0.19
C ASP A 209 6.96 0.71 1.56
N GLN A 210 7.39 1.96 1.73
CA GLN A 210 7.99 2.43 2.99
C GLN A 210 7.03 2.34 4.19
N LYS A 211 5.72 2.30 3.95
CA LYS A 211 4.68 2.11 4.97
C LYS A 211 4.26 0.64 5.11
N LEU A 212 4.99 -0.27 4.46
CA LEU A 212 4.74 -1.71 4.43
C LEU A 212 3.40 -2.07 3.79
N HIS A 213 2.86 -1.16 2.97
CA HIS A 213 1.66 -1.43 2.17
C HIS A 213 2.05 -2.22 0.93
N SER A 214 1.24 -3.23 0.63
CA SER A 214 1.33 -4.08 -0.55
C SER A 214 0.11 -3.87 -1.43
N ILE A 215 0.15 -4.39 -2.66
CA ILE A 215 -1.02 -4.35 -3.54
C ILE A 215 -2.26 -5.01 -2.91
N LEU A 216 -2.07 -5.99 -2.01
CA LEU A 216 -3.15 -6.71 -1.33
C LEU A 216 -3.89 -5.85 -0.29
N ASP A 217 -3.34 -4.69 0.06
CA ASP A 217 -3.97 -3.72 0.97
C ASP A 217 -4.86 -2.72 0.23
N GLU A 218 -4.79 -2.65 -1.10
CA GLU A 218 -5.52 -1.68 -1.91
C GLU A 218 -7.02 -2.03 -1.97
N ALA A 219 -7.87 -1.19 -1.39
CA ALA A 219 -9.31 -1.46 -1.28
C ALA A 219 -9.98 -1.69 -2.65
N LYS A 220 -9.58 -0.92 -3.66
CA LYS A 220 -10.11 -1.03 -5.03
C LYS A 220 -9.61 -2.27 -5.79
N LEU A 221 -8.66 -3.05 -5.23
CA LEU A 221 -8.10 -4.21 -5.92
C LEU A 221 -9.20 -5.22 -6.27
N THR A 222 -10.07 -5.51 -5.32
CA THR A 222 -11.16 -6.48 -5.52
C THR A 222 -12.19 -5.96 -6.52
N THR A 223 -12.43 -4.64 -6.58
CA THR A 223 -13.22 -4.00 -7.65
C THR A 223 -12.60 -4.22 -9.03
N LEU A 224 -11.27 -4.05 -9.17
CA LEU A 224 -10.55 -4.33 -10.41
C LEU A 224 -10.69 -5.81 -10.80
N LEU A 225 -10.52 -6.72 -9.84
CA LEU A 225 -10.64 -8.16 -10.10
C LEU A 225 -12.08 -8.56 -10.49
N LYS A 226 -13.12 -7.94 -9.89
CA LYS A 226 -14.52 -8.10 -10.33
C LYS A 226 -14.74 -7.61 -11.75
N LYS A 227 -14.18 -6.45 -12.11
CA LYS A 227 -14.28 -5.86 -13.47
C LYS A 227 -13.77 -6.83 -14.54
N TYR A 228 -12.72 -7.61 -14.22
CA TYR A 228 -12.10 -8.59 -15.12
C TYR A 228 -12.40 -10.04 -14.69
N LYS A 229 -13.62 -10.31 -14.23
CA LYS A 229 -14.05 -11.67 -13.88
C LYS A 229 -13.90 -12.62 -15.07
N GLY A 230 -13.35 -13.81 -14.81
CA GLY A 230 -13.02 -14.81 -15.84
C GLY A 230 -11.58 -14.73 -16.34
N THR A 231 -10.89 -13.61 -16.15
CA THR A 231 -9.45 -13.48 -16.40
C THR A 231 -8.64 -14.20 -15.33
N LYS A 232 -7.53 -14.85 -15.72
CA LYS A 232 -6.72 -15.62 -14.76
C LYS A 232 -5.83 -14.72 -13.91
N ILE A 233 -5.93 -14.86 -12.59
CA ILE A 233 -5.16 -14.11 -11.60
C ILE A 233 -3.90 -14.91 -11.24
N ILE A 234 -2.77 -14.22 -11.16
CA ILE A 234 -1.47 -14.78 -10.86
C ILE A 234 -0.81 -13.89 -9.82
N LEU A 235 -0.42 -14.43 -8.68
CA LEU A 235 0.30 -13.65 -7.68
C LEU A 235 1.79 -13.77 -7.94
N TYR A 236 2.48 -12.64 -7.94
CA TYR A 236 3.91 -12.52 -8.00
C TYR A 236 4.46 -12.00 -6.67
#